data_AF-A0A1Y3BUG0-F1
#
_entry.id   AF-A0A1Y3BUG0-F1
#
_cell.length_a   1.000
_cell.length_b   1.000
_cell.length_c   1.000
_cell.angle_alpha   90.00
_cell.angle_beta   90.00
_cell.angle_gamma   90.00
#
_symmetry.space_group_name_H-M   'P 1'
#
loop_
_entity.id
_entity.type
_entity.pdbx_description
1 polymer ?
#
loop_
_entity_poly.entity_id
_entity_poly.type
_entity_poly.pdbx_seq_one_letter_code
_entity_poly.pdbx_strand_id
1 'polypeptide(L)'
;MDFSWLVSSHPYNKLRESSVEVVCHLVQSVLNYRFMKQKNDENSTSSSESYYLMALQSLSQIKFIDIRQKQIECLLRILQSNGEDITLGWPILFNIIESACLQQNDKLVVQSFQCYEFIVSNLLRYIPSIHLIHCINAAVAFGSQVQDLNVSLSAVGLVWNVADFLHSHHDQIKSLIDDFIVNGHKFVSIDLPFCEDLTPVQTIYAPMLDFRFEKVQFKL
;
A
#
# COMPACT_ATOMS: atom_id res chain seq x y z
N MET A 1 -10.17 -4.67 19.29
CA MET A 1 -10.57 -3.83 18.14
C MET A 1 -12.07 -3.88 17.85
N ASP A 2 -12.78 -4.90 18.35
CA ASP A 2 -14.20 -5.16 18.03
C ASP A 2 -15.17 -4.02 18.37
N PHE A 3 -14.95 -3.29 19.46
CA PHE A 3 -15.80 -2.16 19.83
C PHE A 3 -15.74 -1.03 18.80
N SER A 4 -14.54 -0.75 18.29
CA SER A 4 -14.34 0.32 17.32
C SER A 4 -14.95 0.00 15.96
N TRP A 5 -14.94 -1.26 15.56
CA TRP A 5 -15.57 -1.73 14.33
C TRP A 5 -17.11 -1.61 14.41
N LEU A 6 -17.68 -1.95 15.56
CA LEU A 6 -19.12 -1.85 15.81
C LEU A 6 -19.62 -0.41 15.70
N VAL A 7 -18.89 0.54 16.29
CA VAL A 7 -19.26 1.97 16.28
C VAL A 7 -19.02 2.59 14.90
N SER A 8 -17.94 2.20 14.21
CA SER A 8 -17.66 2.65 12.83
C SER A 8 -18.64 2.09 11.80
N SER A 9 -19.39 1.04 12.15
CA SER A 9 -20.47 0.45 11.32
C SER A 9 -21.87 0.90 11.74
N HIS A 10 -21.99 1.87 12.65
CA HIS A 10 -23.26 2.30 13.21
C HIS A 10 -24.13 3.08 12.19
N PRO A 11 -25.47 2.97 12.17
CA PRO A 11 -26.31 3.70 11.21
C PRO A 11 -26.22 5.23 11.31
N TYR A 12 -25.97 5.75 12.52
CA TYR A 12 -25.87 7.19 12.78
C TYR A 12 -24.52 7.77 12.35
N ASN A 13 -24.57 8.71 11.39
CA ASN A 13 -23.40 9.28 10.73
C ASN A 13 -22.39 9.93 11.68
N LYS A 14 -22.83 10.81 12.58
CA LYS A 14 -21.93 11.52 13.52
C LYS A 14 -21.17 10.56 14.42
N LEU A 15 -21.82 9.49 14.86
CA LEU A 15 -21.17 8.50 15.73
C LEU A 15 -20.09 7.70 14.99
N ARG A 16 -20.36 7.33 13.72
CA ARG A 16 -19.31 6.71 12.90
C ARG A 16 -18.16 7.66 12.64
N GLU A 17 -18.46 8.92 12.31
CA GLU A 17 -17.48 9.97 12.03
C GLU A 17 -16.56 10.21 13.23
N SER A 18 -17.12 10.36 14.43
CA SER A 18 -16.30 10.49 15.65
C SER A 18 -15.51 9.21 15.94
N SER A 19 -16.07 8.03 15.67
CA SER A 19 -15.36 6.77 15.88
C SER A 19 -14.13 6.63 14.99
N VAL A 20 -14.27 6.89 13.69
CA VAL A 20 -13.12 6.78 12.77
C VAL A 20 -12.06 7.81 13.10
N GLU A 21 -12.45 9.02 13.50
CA GLU A 21 -11.51 10.05 13.91
C GLU A 21 -10.70 9.64 15.14
N VAL A 22 -11.34 9.04 16.15
CA VAL A 22 -10.65 8.50 17.33
C VAL A 22 -9.68 7.38 16.95
N VAL A 23 -10.08 6.46 16.07
CA VAL A 23 -9.19 5.38 15.59
C VAL A 23 -7.97 5.97 14.89
N CYS A 24 -8.21 6.89 13.96
CA CYS A 24 -7.16 7.53 13.17
C CYS A 24 -6.17 8.28 14.08
N HIS A 25 -6.67 9.06 15.03
CA HIS A 25 -5.83 9.75 15.99
C HIS A 25 -5.04 8.79 16.87
N LEU A 26 -5.65 7.73 17.38
CA LEU A 26 -4.96 6.76 18.23
C LEU A 26 -3.85 6.04 17.46
N VAL A 27 -4.13 5.56 16.25
CA VAL A 27 -3.14 4.90 15.39
C VAL A 27 -1.97 5.84 15.11
N GLN A 28 -2.26 7.08 14.70
CA GLN A 28 -1.22 8.09 14.45
C GLN A 28 -0.39 8.40 15.69
N SER A 29 -1.01 8.65 16.83
CA SER A 29 -0.30 8.98 18.07
C SER A 29 0.59 7.82 18.54
N VAL A 30 0.09 6.57 18.44
CA VAL A 30 0.85 5.40 18.86
C VAL A 30 2.02 5.14 17.91
N LEU A 31 1.81 5.23 16.59
CA LEU A 31 2.89 5.09 15.60
C LEU A 31 3.97 6.17 15.80
N ASN A 32 3.57 7.44 15.94
CA ASN A 32 4.49 8.53 16.23
C ASN A 32 5.34 8.28 17.48
N TYR A 33 4.70 7.92 18.60
CA TYR A 33 5.42 7.60 19.83
C TYR A 33 6.40 6.42 19.64
N ARG A 34 5.98 5.40 18.89
CA ARG A 34 6.81 4.23 18.60
C ARG A 34 8.04 4.58 17.78
N PHE A 35 7.87 5.30 16.67
CA PHE A 35 8.98 5.70 15.82
C PHE A 35 9.95 6.65 16.54
N MET A 36 9.42 7.57 17.35
CA MET A 36 10.25 8.40 18.23
C MET A 36 11.05 7.58 19.23
N LYS A 37 10.43 6.56 19.87
CA LYS A 37 11.12 5.69 20.81
C LYS A 37 12.19 4.83 20.13
N GLN A 38 11.91 4.28 18.95
CA GLN A 38 12.86 3.46 18.20
C GLN A 38 14.11 4.24 17.80
N LYS A 39 13.98 5.55 17.50
CA LYS A 39 15.12 6.43 17.26
C LYS A 39 16.01 6.64 18.50
N ASN A 40 15.44 6.51 19.70
CA ASN A 40 16.15 6.72 20.96
C ASN A 40 16.72 5.42 21.57
N ASP A 41 16.11 4.27 21.28
CA ASP A 41 16.46 2.96 21.86
C ASP A 41 16.83 1.96 20.73
N GLU A 42 18.13 1.82 20.42
CA GLU A 42 18.68 0.95 19.34
C GLU A 42 18.30 -0.54 19.44
N ASN A 43 17.82 -1.01 20.60
CA ASN A 43 17.51 -2.43 20.87
C ASN A 43 16.00 -2.77 20.87
N SER A 44 15.12 -1.87 20.42
CA SER A 44 13.67 -2.08 20.46
C SER A 44 13.18 -3.01 19.34
N THR A 45 12.46 -4.07 19.71
CA THR A 45 11.88 -5.04 18.76
C THR A 45 10.84 -4.43 17.82
N SER A 46 11.06 -4.60 16.52
CA SER A 46 10.36 -3.96 15.39
C SER A 46 8.95 -4.52 15.06
N SER A 47 8.35 -5.34 15.92
CA SER A 47 7.17 -6.16 15.55
C SER A 47 5.80 -5.53 15.82
N SER A 48 5.73 -4.25 16.21
CA SER A 48 4.49 -3.67 16.76
C SER A 48 3.70 -2.75 15.83
N GLU A 49 4.30 -2.24 14.75
CA GLU A 49 3.60 -1.31 13.85
C GLU A 49 2.45 -1.98 13.08
N SER A 50 2.64 -3.23 12.66
CA SER A 50 1.65 -3.98 11.88
C SER A 50 0.32 -4.13 12.63
N TYR A 51 0.35 -4.30 13.95
CA TYR A 51 -0.88 -4.41 14.74
C TYR A 51 -1.73 -3.13 14.66
N TYR A 52 -1.11 -1.96 14.81
CA TYR A 52 -1.85 -0.68 14.74
C TYR A 52 -2.33 -0.39 13.32
N LEU A 53 -1.53 -0.73 12.31
CA LEU A 53 -1.91 -0.60 10.91
C LEU A 53 -3.03 -1.57 10.52
N MET A 54 -3.08 -2.79 11.07
CA MET A 54 -4.20 -3.71 10.88
C MET A 54 -5.51 -3.14 11.45
N ALA A 55 -5.45 -2.36 12.54
CA ALA A 55 -6.60 -1.63 13.05
C ALA A 55 -7.14 -0.66 12.00
N LEU A 56 -6.24 0.10 11.37
CA LEU A 56 -6.59 1.00 10.29
C LEU A 56 -7.14 0.21 9.08
N GLN A 57 -6.53 -0.93 8.72
CA GLN A 57 -6.97 -1.77 7.60
C GLN A 57 -8.38 -2.35 7.80
N SER A 58 -8.77 -2.65 9.03
CA SER A 58 -10.12 -3.17 9.33
C SER A 58 -11.23 -2.22 8.87
N LEU A 59 -10.97 -0.90 8.79
CA LEU A 59 -11.92 0.09 8.30
C LEU A 59 -12.22 -0.06 6.80
N SER A 60 -11.32 -0.68 6.02
CA SER A 60 -11.54 -0.94 4.59
C SER A 60 -12.75 -1.83 4.34
N GLN A 61 -13.13 -2.66 5.31
CA GLN A 61 -14.26 -3.59 5.24
C GLN A 61 -15.61 -2.92 5.57
N ILE A 62 -15.60 -1.66 6.01
CA ILE A 62 -16.81 -0.94 6.38
C ILE A 62 -17.47 -0.39 5.11
N LYS A 63 -18.75 -0.73 4.91
CA LYS A 63 -19.52 -0.34 3.72
C LYS A 63 -19.71 1.18 3.52
N PHE A 64 -19.46 1.97 4.56
CA PHE A 64 -19.72 3.40 4.57
C PHE A 64 -18.53 4.17 3.98
N ILE A 65 -18.76 4.86 2.86
CA ILE A 65 -17.71 5.57 2.11
C ILE A 65 -17.07 6.70 2.93
N ASP A 66 -17.84 7.44 3.74
CA ASP A 66 -17.34 8.49 4.63
C ASP A 66 -16.22 7.99 5.56
N ILE A 67 -16.35 6.77 6.08
CA ILE A 67 -15.34 6.13 6.93
C ILE A 67 -14.10 5.75 6.14
N ARG A 68 -14.27 5.16 4.95
CA ARG A 68 -13.15 4.78 4.09
C ARG A 68 -12.38 6.00 3.58
N GLN A 69 -13.06 7.11 3.29
CA GLN A 69 -12.41 8.38 2.93
C GLN A 69 -11.55 8.90 4.08
N LYS A 70 -12.08 8.92 5.32
CA LYS A 70 -11.31 9.32 6.51
C LYS A 70 -10.15 8.36 6.84
N GLN A 71 -10.32 7.07 6.54
CA GLN A 71 -9.25 6.09 6.64
C GLN A 71 -8.11 6.41 5.68
N ILE A 72 -8.41 6.70 4.41
CA ILE A 72 -7.41 7.08 3.39
C ILE A 72 -6.74 8.41 3.75
N GLU A 73 -7.49 9.40 4.23
CA GLU A 73 -6.92 10.66 4.71
C GLU A 73 -5.95 10.45 5.91
N CYS A 74 -6.31 9.56 6.83
CA CYS A 74 -5.44 9.18 7.93
C CYS A 74 -4.18 8.46 7.43
N LEU A 75 -4.33 7.55 6.47
CA LEU A 75 -3.21 6.84 5.85
C LEU A 75 -2.24 7.83 5.19
N LEU A 76 -2.74 8.80 4.41
CA LEU A 76 -1.91 9.82 3.78
C LEU A 76 -1.12 10.61 4.82
N ARG A 77 -1.77 11.01 5.92
CA ARG A 77 -1.08 11.69 7.04
C ARG A 77 0.03 10.83 7.64
N ILE A 78 -0.20 9.53 7.85
CA ILE A 78 0.82 8.59 8.36
C ILE A 78 2.00 8.48 7.39
N LEU A 79 1.72 8.35 6.08
CA LEU A 79 2.76 8.31 5.06
C LEU A 79 3.62 9.58 5.05
N GLN A 80 2.97 10.74 5.18
CA GLN A 80 3.65 12.04 5.20
C GLN A 80 4.46 12.27 6.48
N SER A 81 4.01 11.78 7.64
CA SER A 81 4.70 12.01 8.92
C SER A 81 5.76 10.96 9.24
N ASN A 82 5.52 9.70 8.88
CA ASN A 82 6.31 8.57 9.34
C ASN A 82 6.68 7.58 8.23
N GLY A 83 6.41 7.88 6.96
CA GLY A 83 6.61 6.94 5.86
C GLY A 83 8.03 6.36 5.78
N GLU A 84 9.05 7.14 6.14
CA GLU A 84 10.46 6.72 6.15
C GLU A 84 10.79 5.73 7.28
N ASP A 85 10.01 5.74 8.37
CA ASP A 85 10.23 4.93 9.56
C ASP A 85 9.51 3.55 9.48
N ILE A 86 8.67 3.35 8.46
CA ILE A 86 7.87 2.12 8.27
C ILE A 86 8.72 1.02 7.67
N THR A 87 8.65 -0.19 8.24
CA THR A 87 9.48 -1.34 7.83
C THR A 87 8.66 -2.54 7.37
N LEU A 88 7.87 -3.14 8.25
CA LEU A 88 7.03 -4.32 7.99
C LEU A 88 5.56 -3.95 7.72
N GLY A 89 5.19 -2.69 7.90
CA GLY A 89 3.83 -2.17 7.68
C GLY A 89 3.42 -2.05 6.21
N TRP A 90 4.35 -2.04 5.26
CA TRP A 90 4.10 -1.73 3.85
C TRP A 90 2.98 -2.56 3.19
N PRO A 91 2.92 -3.90 3.33
CA PRO A 91 1.83 -4.70 2.76
C PRO A 91 0.44 -4.23 3.23
N ILE A 92 0.32 -3.81 4.49
CA ILE A 92 -0.94 -3.35 5.07
C ILE A 92 -1.35 -2.02 4.44
N LEU A 93 -0.41 -1.09 4.28
CA LEU A 93 -0.67 0.21 3.65
C LEU A 93 -1.15 0.03 2.20
N PHE A 94 -0.47 -0.81 1.42
CA PHE A 94 -0.87 -1.09 0.04
C PHE A 94 -2.23 -1.79 -0.03
N ASN A 95 -2.52 -2.74 0.87
CA ASN A 95 -3.85 -3.36 0.92
C ASN A 95 -4.97 -2.33 1.19
N ILE A 96 -4.72 -1.33 2.04
CA ILE A 96 -5.69 -0.24 2.27
C ILE A 96 -5.91 0.56 0.98
N ILE A 97 -4.82 0.95 0.31
CA ILE A 97 -4.82 1.71 -0.94
C ILE A 97 -5.57 0.95 -2.04
N GLU A 98 -5.23 -0.32 -2.26
CA GLU A 98 -5.83 -1.18 -3.27
C GLU A 98 -7.31 -1.47 -2.99
N SER A 99 -7.69 -1.58 -1.71
CA SER A 99 -9.11 -1.79 -1.35
C SER A 99 -10.01 -0.67 -1.88
N ALA A 100 -9.50 0.56 -1.99
CA ALA A 100 -10.25 1.69 -2.52
C ALA A 100 -10.59 1.52 -4.01
N CYS A 101 -9.71 0.85 -4.77
CA CYS A 101 -9.85 0.60 -6.20
C CYS A 101 -10.98 -0.39 -6.54
N LEU A 102 -11.41 -1.20 -5.56
CA LEU A 102 -12.48 -2.19 -5.75
C LEU A 102 -13.89 -1.58 -5.72
N GLN A 103 -14.04 -0.36 -5.22
CA GLN A 103 -15.34 0.29 -5.13
C GLN A 103 -15.50 1.36 -6.21
N GLN A 104 -16.69 1.41 -6.80
CA GLN A 104 -17.08 2.43 -7.77
C GLN A 104 -17.37 3.76 -7.06
N ASN A 105 -16.32 4.40 -6.54
CA ASN A 105 -16.39 5.72 -5.93
C ASN A 105 -15.17 6.56 -6.32
N ASP A 106 -15.36 7.42 -7.33
CA ASP A 106 -14.29 8.25 -7.90
C ASP A 106 -13.53 9.04 -6.83
N LYS A 107 -14.24 9.64 -5.86
CA LYS A 107 -13.60 10.43 -4.81
C LYS A 107 -12.66 9.59 -3.96
N LEU A 108 -13.08 8.38 -3.60
CA LEU A 108 -12.26 7.47 -2.80
C LEU A 108 -11.06 6.96 -3.60
N VAL A 109 -11.25 6.65 -4.89
CA VAL A 109 -10.16 6.24 -5.80
C VAL A 109 -9.13 7.35 -5.94
N VAL A 110 -9.55 8.60 -6.20
CA VAL A 110 -8.67 9.77 -6.31
C VAL A 110 -7.90 10.00 -5.02
N GLN A 111 -8.55 9.96 -3.85
CA GLN A 111 -7.86 10.12 -2.56
C GLN A 111 -6.86 9.00 -2.30
N SER A 112 -7.20 7.76 -2.67
CA SER A 112 -6.29 6.62 -2.53
C SER A 112 -5.09 6.75 -3.47
N PHE A 113 -5.32 7.25 -4.69
CA PHE A 113 -4.25 7.51 -5.65
C PHE A 113 -3.26 8.55 -5.15
N GLN A 114 -3.70 9.57 -4.41
CA GLN A 114 -2.79 10.54 -3.76
C GLN A 114 -1.83 9.86 -2.77
N CYS A 115 -2.26 8.82 -2.06
CA CYS A 115 -1.38 8.03 -1.20
C CYS A 115 -0.32 7.31 -2.05
N TYR A 116 -0.74 6.70 -3.16
CA TYR A 116 0.16 5.99 -4.07
C TYR A 116 1.16 6.94 -4.76
N GLU A 117 0.73 8.09 -5.27
CA GLU A 117 1.59 9.15 -5.81
C GLU A 117 2.65 9.57 -4.80
N PHE A 118 2.25 9.79 -3.54
CA PHE A 118 3.17 10.18 -2.49
C PHE A 118 4.22 9.10 -2.23
N ILE A 119 3.82 7.82 -2.17
CA ILE A 119 4.71 6.69 -1.98
C ILE A 119 5.72 6.60 -3.13
N VAL A 120 5.25 6.61 -4.38
CA VAL A 120 6.13 6.48 -5.55
C VAL A 120 7.10 7.65 -5.66
N SER A 121 6.66 8.85 -5.31
CA SER A 121 7.49 10.05 -5.48
C SER A 121 8.49 10.27 -4.34
N ASN A 122 8.15 9.87 -3.11
CA ASN A 122 8.93 10.25 -1.93
C ASN A 122 9.45 9.06 -1.12
N LEU A 123 8.79 7.90 -1.20
CA LEU A 123 9.05 6.79 -0.27
C LEU A 123 9.65 5.53 -0.91
N LEU A 124 9.78 5.44 -2.24
CA LEU A 124 10.27 4.22 -2.93
C LEU A 124 11.55 3.64 -2.32
N ARG A 125 12.52 4.50 -1.99
CA ARG A 125 13.82 4.08 -1.42
C ARG A 125 13.72 3.47 -0.02
N TYR A 126 12.63 3.73 0.71
CA TYR A 126 12.39 3.24 2.07
C TYR A 126 11.56 1.95 2.07
N ILE A 127 10.99 1.55 0.94
CA ILE A 127 10.25 0.30 0.82
C ILE A 127 11.25 -0.85 0.73
N PRO A 128 11.18 -1.84 1.64
CA PRO A 128 12.02 -3.03 1.52
C PRO A 128 11.81 -3.72 0.17
N SER A 129 12.88 -4.24 -0.42
CA SER A 129 12.86 -4.84 -1.76
C SER A 129 11.76 -5.90 -1.95
N ILE A 130 11.46 -6.67 -0.90
CA ILE A 130 10.40 -7.68 -0.90
C ILE A 130 8.99 -7.10 -1.06
N HIS A 131 8.77 -5.84 -0.67
CA HIS A 131 7.47 -5.18 -0.73
C HIS A 131 7.29 -4.31 -1.99
N LEU A 132 8.30 -4.18 -2.85
CA LEU A 132 8.20 -3.43 -4.11
C LEU A 132 7.16 -4.02 -5.08
N ILE A 133 6.86 -5.32 -4.97
CA ILE A 133 5.78 -5.94 -5.75
C ILE A 133 4.42 -5.29 -5.47
N HIS A 134 4.18 -4.81 -4.25
CA HIS A 134 2.95 -4.11 -3.91
C HIS A 134 2.83 -2.76 -4.60
N CYS A 135 3.95 -2.07 -4.88
CA CYS A 135 3.91 -0.86 -5.70
C CYS A 135 3.41 -1.18 -7.11
N ILE A 136 3.91 -2.26 -7.71
CA ILE A 136 3.51 -2.69 -9.05
C ILE A 136 2.02 -3.07 -9.06
N ASN A 137 1.56 -3.84 -8.08
CA ASN A 137 0.17 -4.26 -7.96
C ASN A 137 -0.77 -3.05 -7.82
N ALA A 138 -0.42 -2.09 -6.96
CA ALA A 138 -1.17 -0.84 -6.83
C ALA A 138 -1.19 -0.05 -8.15
N ALA A 139 -0.05 0.02 -8.87
CA ALA A 139 0.02 0.66 -10.18
C ALA A 139 -0.95 0.02 -11.18
N VAL A 140 -1.01 -1.32 -11.22
CA VAL A 140 -1.93 -2.07 -12.07
C VAL A 140 -3.38 -1.80 -11.66
N ALA A 141 -3.69 -1.80 -10.35
CA ALA A 141 -5.03 -1.54 -9.85
C ALA A 141 -5.53 -0.13 -10.22
N PHE A 142 -4.69 0.90 -10.11
CA PHE A 142 -5.02 2.26 -10.52
C PHE A 142 -5.03 2.44 -12.04
N GLY A 143 -4.07 1.86 -12.74
CA GLY A 143 -4.04 1.82 -14.20
C GLY A 143 -5.26 1.12 -14.78
N SER A 144 -5.89 0.24 -14.02
CA SER A 144 -7.08 -0.49 -14.42
C SER A 144 -8.41 0.24 -14.20
N GLN A 145 -8.38 1.45 -13.64
CA GLN A 145 -9.60 2.23 -13.38
C GLN A 145 -10.24 2.69 -14.69
N VAL A 146 -11.50 2.31 -14.89
CA VAL A 146 -12.27 2.66 -16.09
C VAL A 146 -13.14 3.92 -15.87
N GLN A 147 -13.51 4.20 -14.62
CA GLN A 147 -14.35 5.35 -14.27
C GLN A 147 -13.57 6.65 -14.18
N ASP A 148 -12.35 6.61 -13.62
CA ASP A 148 -11.45 7.75 -13.53
C ASP A 148 -10.22 7.55 -14.44
N LEU A 149 -10.38 7.97 -15.70
CA LEU A 149 -9.32 7.88 -16.71
C LEU A 149 -8.10 8.75 -16.36
N ASN A 150 -8.28 9.82 -15.59
CA ASN A 150 -7.15 10.67 -15.18
C ASN A 150 -6.25 9.90 -14.21
N VAL A 151 -6.85 9.21 -13.23
CA VAL A 151 -6.11 8.32 -12.32
C VAL A 151 -5.41 7.21 -13.10
N SER A 152 -6.11 6.53 -14.01
CA SER A 152 -5.51 5.48 -14.83
C SER A 152 -4.32 5.98 -15.64
N LEU A 153 -4.45 7.13 -16.32
CA LEU A 153 -3.38 7.71 -17.14
C LEU A 153 -2.18 8.18 -16.29
N SER A 154 -2.42 8.79 -15.14
CA SER A 154 -1.36 9.21 -14.21
C SER A 154 -0.63 8.01 -13.61
N ALA A 155 -1.34 6.91 -13.31
CA ALA A 155 -0.73 5.68 -12.83
C ALA A 155 0.31 5.13 -13.83
N VAL A 156 0.06 5.25 -15.14
CA VAL A 156 1.04 4.90 -16.19
C VAL A 156 2.34 5.69 -16.04
N GLY A 157 2.22 6.99 -15.76
CA GLY A 157 3.38 7.84 -15.49
C GLY A 157 4.19 7.37 -14.28
N LEU A 158 3.51 6.92 -13.22
CA LEU A 158 4.15 6.44 -12.00
C LEU A 158 4.80 5.06 -12.16
N VAL A 159 4.26 4.19 -13.03
CA VAL A 159 4.90 2.90 -13.36
C VAL A 159 6.32 3.12 -13.86
N TRP A 160 6.56 4.19 -14.64
CA TRP A 160 7.90 4.54 -15.10
C TRP A 160 8.84 4.85 -13.94
N ASN A 161 8.39 5.58 -12.92
CA ASN A 161 9.20 5.89 -11.75
C ASN A 161 9.57 4.61 -10.98
N VAL A 162 8.62 3.67 -10.83
CA VAL A 162 8.89 2.36 -10.21
C VAL A 162 9.88 1.56 -11.06
N ALA A 163 9.70 1.52 -12.38
CA ALA A 163 10.57 0.79 -13.30
C ALA A 163 12.00 1.35 -13.33
N ASP A 164 12.16 2.67 -13.32
CA ASP A 164 13.45 3.35 -13.26
C ASP A 164 14.18 3.08 -11.94
N PHE A 165 13.45 3.11 -10.82
CA PHE A 165 13.98 2.76 -9.51
C PHE A 165 14.48 1.30 -9.48
N LEU A 166 13.67 0.35 -9.98
CA LEU A 166 14.04 -1.06 -10.08
C LEU A 166 15.26 -1.29 -10.98
N HIS A 167 15.36 -0.53 -12.07
CA HIS A 167 16.50 -0.64 -12.98
C HIS A 167 17.78 -0.12 -12.33
N SER A 168 17.71 1.07 -11.73
CA SER A 168 18.86 1.77 -11.15
C SER A 168 19.44 1.04 -9.93
N HIS A 169 18.62 0.25 -9.22
CA HIS A 169 19.02 -0.50 -8.02
C HIS A 169 18.99 -2.02 -8.23
N HIS A 170 19.01 -2.49 -9.49
CA HIS A 170 18.79 -3.89 -9.84
C HIS A 170 19.68 -4.86 -9.05
N ASP A 171 20.99 -4.62 -9.05
CA ASP A 171 21.96 -5.54 -8.42
C ASP A 171 21.80 -5.59 -6.89
N GLN A 172 21.51 -4.44 -6.26
CA GLN A 172 21.28 -4.35 -4.81
C GLN A 172 20.01 -5.08 -4.41
N ILE A 173 18.91 -4.81 -5.12
CA ILE A 173 17.61 -5.46 -4.91
C ILE A 173 17.74 -6.97 -5.07
N LYS A 174 18.43 -7.41 -6.12
CA LYS A 174 18.65 -8.83 -6.39
C LYS A 174 19.42 -9.50 -5.25
N SER A 175 20.53 -8.92 -4.80
CA SER A 175 21.29 -9.47 -3.67
C SER A 175 20.45 -9.59 -2.39
N LEU A 176 19.67 -8.55 -2.06
CA LEU A 176 18.82 -8.56 -0.86
C LEU A 176 17.71 -9.63 -0.94
N ILE A 177 17.14 -9.83 -2.12
CA ILE A 177 16.14 -10.85 -2.38
C ILE A 177 16.76 -12.25 -2.28
N ASP A 178 17.93 -12.46 -2.88
CA ASP A 178 18.64 -13.73 -2.84
C ASP A 178 19.01 -14.11 -1.38
N ASP A 179 19.50 -13.16 -0.58
CA ASP A 179 19.76 -13.35 0.85
C ASP A 179 18.49 -13.72 1.62
N PHE A 180 17.36 -13.10 1.30
CA PHE A 180 16.07 -13.40 1.94
C PHE A 180 15.61 -14.84 1.66
N ILE A 181 15.81 -15.32 0.43
CA ILE A 181 15.51 -16.70 0.02
C ILE A 181 16.43 -17.69 0.73
N VAL A 182 17.74 -17.41 0.76
CA VAL A 182 18.74 -18.28 1.41
C VAL A 182 18.45 -18.45 2.90
N ASN A 183 17.92 -17.41 3.55
CA ASN A 183 17.47 -17.44 4.94
C ASN A 183 16.16 -18.22 5.17
N GLY A 184 15.62 -18.88 4.13
CA GLY A 184 14.46 -19.77 4.23
C GLY A 184 13.11 -19.05 4.31
N HIS A 185 13.08 -17.74 4.09
CA HIS A 185 11.82 -17.00 4.05
C HIS A 185 11.11 -17.26 2.71
N LYS A 186 9.84 -17.66 2.78
CA LYS A 186 9.02 -17.85 1.59
C LYS A 186 8.43 -16.52 1.15
N PHE A 187 8.45 -16.25 -0.15
CA PHE A 187 7.59 -15.21 -0.70
C PHE A 187 6.13 -15.61 -0.47
N VAL A 188 5.35 -14.68 0.06
CA VAL A 188 3.90 -14.78 -0.03
C VAL A 188 3.55 -14.42 -1.46
N SER A 189 3.25 -15.44 -2.27
CA SER A 189 2.59 -15.24 -3.57
C SER A 189 1.25 -14.57 -3.29
N ILE A 190 1.07 -13.36 -3.80
CA ILE A 190 -0.22 -12.68 -3.75
C ILE A 190 -0.84 -12.94 -5.11
N ASP A 191 -1.90 -13.75 -5.13
CA ASP A 191 -2.76 -13.87 -6.29
C ASP A 191 -3.21 -12.46 -6.68
N LEU A 192 -2.87 -12.00 -7.90
CA LEU A 192 -3.30 -10.69 -8.38
C LEU A 192 -4.79 -10.80 -8.76
N PRO A 193 -5.75 -10.27 -7.96
CA PRO A 193 -7.16 -10.33 -8.34
C PRO A 193 -7.49 -9.44 -9.55
N PHE A 194 -6.54 -8.58 -9.96
CA PHE A 194 -6.68 -7.63 -11.06
C PHE A 194 -6.26 -8.19 -12.43
N CYS A 195 -5.76 -9.43 -12.50
CA CYS A 195 -5.20 -10.01 -13.73
C CYS A 195 -6.20 -10.90 -14.51
N GLU A 196 -7.34 -11.27 -13.91
CA GLU A 196 -8.27 -12.22 -14.56
C GLU A 196 -9.07 -11.61 -15.72
N ASP A 197 -9.21 -10.27 -15.76
CA ASP A 197 -9.95 -9.55 -16.81
C ASP A 197 -9.20 -8.28 -17.26
N LEU A 198 -7.95 -8.44 -17.73
CA LEU A 198 -7.21 -7.31 -18.28
C LEU A 198 -7.91 -6.78 -19.54
N THR A 199 -8.30 -5.50 -19.53
CA THR A 199 -8.79 -4.82 -20.75
C THR A 199 -7.70 -4.82 -21.84
N PRO A 200 -8.04 -4.64 -23.14
CA PRO A 200 -7.04 -4.62 -24.22
C PRO A 200 -5.89 -3.61 -24.01
N VAL A 201 -6.13 -2.52 -23.28
CA VAL A 201 -5.12 -1.53 -22.90
C VAL A 201 -4.24 -2.05 -21.74
N GLN A 202 -4.82 -2.78 -20.79
CA GLN A 202 -4.10 -3.42 -19.68
C GLN A 202 -3.22 -4.58 -20.18
N THR A 203 -3.59 -5.21 -21.30
CA THR A 203 -2.78 -6.22 -22.00
C THR A 203 -1.49 -5.63 -22.60
N ILE A 204 -1.35 -4.30 -22.70
CA ILE A 204 -0.09 -3.64 -23.11
C ILE A 204 0.92 -3.63 -21.95
N TYR A 205 0.46 -3.68 -20.70
CA TYR A 205 1.32 -3.70 -19.51
C TYR A 205 1.91 -5.09 -19.24
N ALA A 206 1.17 -6.16 -19.55
CA ALA A 206 1.65 -7.53 -19.44
C ALA A 206 2.99 -7.76 -20.17
N PRO A 207 3.16 -7.43 -21.47
CA PRO A 207 4.45 -7.52 -22.15
C PRO A 207 5.48 -6.53 -21.60
N MET A 208 5.10 -5.36 -21.07
CA MET A 208 6.05 -4.42 -20.47
C MET A 208 6.67 -4.94 -19.17
N LEU A 209 5.90 -5.73 -18.41
CA LEU A 209 6.35 -6.51 -17.26
C LEU A 209 7.11 -7.77 -17.74
N ASP A 210 6.57 -8.54 -18.70
CA ASP A 210 7.15 -9.77 -19.24
C ASP A 210 8.51 -9.55 -19.93
N PHE A 211 8.71 -8.44 -20.64
CA PHE A 211 9.96 -8.14 -21.35
C PHE A 211 11.17 -7.98 -20.41
N ARG A 212 10.96 -7.87 -19.08
CA ARG A 212 12.04 -7.94 -18.08
C ARG A 212 12.02 -9.18 -17.20
N PHE A 213 10.92 -9.92 -17.11
CA PHE A 213 10.88 -11.19 -16.35
C PHE A 213 11.30 -12.41 -17.17
N GLU A 214 11.22 -12.38 -18.52
CA GLU A 214 11.73 -13.48 -19.37
C GLU A 214 13.27 -13.66 -19.30
N LYS A 215 14.02 -12.70 -18.74
CA LYS A 215 15.46 -12.88 -18.46
C LYS A 215 15.79 -13.50 -17.10
N VAL A 216 14.80 -13.81 -16.27
CA VAL A 216 14.98 -14.59 -15.03
C VAL A 216 14.33 -15.96 -15.19
N GLN A 217 14.74 -16.69 -16.23
CA GLN A 217 14.60 -18.15 -16.23
C GLN A 217 15.66 -18.72 -15.27
N PHE A 218 15.25 -19.03 -14.05
CA PHE A 218 15.97 -20.00 -13.21
C PHE A 218 15.99 -21.33 -13.96
N LYS A 219 17.11 -21.64 -14.60
CA LYS A 219 17.44 -23.03 -14.94
C LYS A 219 17.83 -23.72 -13.63
N LEU A 220 17.15 -24.84 -13.37
CA LEU A 220 17.39 -25.84 -12.33
C LEU A 220 18.89 -26.07 -12.07
#